data_AF-A0A165Z1S8-F1
#
_entry.id   AF-A0A165Z1S8-F1
#
_cell.length_a   1.000
_cell.length_b   1.000
_cell.length_c   1.000
_cell.angle_alpha   90.00
_cell.angle_beta   90.00
_cell.angle_gamma   90.00
#
_symmetry.space_group_name_H-M   'P 1'
#
loop_
_entity.id
_entity.type
_entity.pdbx_description
1 polymer ?
#
loop_
_entity_poly.entity_id
_entity_poly.type
_entity_poly.pdbx_seq_one_letter_code
_entity_poly.pdbx_strand_id
1 'polypeptide(L)'
;MMYPRLKLGRNLLADDGVIFISIDDNEVNNLKKVCDEIFGEENFVAQFNWMKTSTPPSLSKNVRKKLEYVLCFKKLKINGLNGGIIDGGDMPLLNESNDLKVLIFDKNSLNLKIDDGIYKKGKYDRINIKEDFIVKNNSAQNDLVIEGRFKWIQNTLNKEIDKGTIFWVKSKKFAIRYERQDERIKVPSNIISKDECDVGTNEDGKKEILSLFNSHVMDYPKPSSLIKYLINMNVDYDPIILDFFSGSSTTAEAILKLNVQDNKKIKFIMVQLSEQIDKKSEGYKSGYKNIAEIGKERIRRTGEKIKLESDNPNLDIGFKVFKLDSSNLNKWNPDYNDLEQTLINSSENLVHGRTELDLIYEIMLKYGIDLTLAIEEFELKNKKIYSIGFGSLLICLDNNITKEIATEIIKLKEKLSPETTRVVFKDNGFASDSDKTNIKETLKTNNVNEFITI
;
A
#
# COMPACT_ATOMS: atom_id res chain seq x y z
N MET A 1 -12.07 -5.42 -20.73
CA MET A 1 -12.03 -4.23 -19.85
C MET A 1 -10.79 -4.20 -18.95
N MET A 2 -10.50 -5.26 -18.19
CA MET A 2 -9.42 -5.26 -17.18
C MET A 2 -7.99 -5.29 -17.76
N TYR A 3 -7.78 -5.97 -18.88
CA TYR A 3 -6.45 -6.15 -19.49
C TYR A 3 -5.60 -4.86 -19.59
N PRO A 4 -6.04 -3.78 -20.27
CA PRO A 4 -5.22 -2.57 -20.41
C PRO A 4 -4.94 -1.87 -19.08
N ARG A 5 -5.85 -1.98 -18.10
CA ARG A 5 -5.70 -1.39 -16.77
C ARG A 5 -4.64 -2.13 -15.97
N LEU A 6 -4.70 -3.46 -15.96
CA LEU A 6 -3.71 -4.30 -15.28
C LEU A 6 -2.32 -4.17 -15.92
N LYS A 7 -2.25 -4.05 -17.25
CA LYS A 7 -1.00 -3.81 -17.97
C LYS A 7 -0.36 -2.48 -17.56
N LEU A 8 -1.15 -1.41 -17.46
CA LEU A 8 -0.65 -0.12 -16.95
C LEU A 8 -0.28 -0.20 -15.46
N GLY A 9 -1.10 -0.86 -14.63
CA GLY A 9 -0.83 -1.07 -13.21
C GLY A 9 0.51 -1.78 -12.98
N ARG A 10 0.83 -2.80 -13.78
CA ARG A 10 2.14 -3.47 -13.73
C ARG A 10 3.31 -2.52 -14.03
N ASN A 11 3.14 -1.57 -14.94
CA ASN A 11 4.18 -0.59 -15.28
C ASN A 11 4.46 0.38 -14.13
N LEU A 12 3.46 0.66 -13.29
CA LEU A 12 3.56 1.57 -12.14
C LEU A 12 4.11 0.89 -10.87
N LEU A 13 4.09 -0.44 -10.80
CA LEU A 13 4.67 -1.17 -9.67
C LEU A 13 6.20 -1.01 -9.63
N ALA A 14 6.75 -0.88 -8.43
CA ALA A 14 8.19 -1.10 -8.19
C ALA A 14 8.57 -2.56 -8.46
N ASP A 15 9.85 -2.86 -8.63
CA ASP A 15 10.35 -4.22 -8.93
C ASP A 15 10.07 -5.23 -7.80
N ASP A 16 9.98 -4.74 -6.57
CA ASP A 16 9.55 -5.45 -5.37
C ASP A 16 8.05 -5.25 -5.03
N GLY A 17 7.32 -4.58 -5.92
CA GLY A 17 5.90 -4.28 -5.76
C GLY A 17 5.01 -5.51 -5.96
N VAL A 18 3.88 -5.51 -5.24
CA VAL A 18 2.83 -6.53 -5.36
C VAL A 18 1.50 -5.89 -5.71
N ILE A 19 0.63 -6.66 -6.36
CA ILE A 19 -0.76 -6.31 -6.61
C ILE A 19 -1.67 -7.34 -5.94
N PHE A 20 -2.67 -6.83 -5.22
CA PHE A 20 -3.76 -7.63 -4.67
C PHE A 20 -5.06 -7.29 -5.42
N ILE A 21 -5.79 -8.30 -5.87
CA ILE A 21 -7.03 -8.11 -6.63
C ILE A 21 -8.15 -8.95 -5.99
N SER A 22 -9.13 -8.28 -5.40
CA SER A 22 -10.34 -8.94 -4.87
C SER A 22 -11.28 -9.35 -6.00
N ILE A 23 -11.78 -10.57 -5.97
CA ILE A 23 -12.68 -11.12 -6.99
C ILE A 23 -13.57 -12.22 -6.39
N ASP A 24 -14.77 -12.40 -6.95
CA ASP A 24 -15.65 -13.53 -6.58
C ASP A 24 -15.41 -14.76 -7.47
N ASP A 25 -16.25 -15.78 -7.34
CA ASP A 25 -16.14 -17.03 -8.10
C ASP A 25 -16.54 -16.92 -9.57
N ASN A 26 -17.17 -15.81 -10.01
CA ASN A 26 -17.63 -15.67 -11.38
C ASN A 26 -16.46 -15.49 -12.36
N GLU A 27 -15.45 -14.71 -11.97
CA GLU A 27 -14.38 -14.29 -12.88
C GLU A 27 -12.96 -14.63 -12.39
N VAL A 28 -12.79 -15.26 -11.23
CA VAL A 28 -11.46 -15.58 -10.66
C VAL A 28 -10.55 -16.31 -11.64
N ASN A 29 -11.08 -17.30 -12.37
CA ASN A 29 -10.31 -18.10 -13.33
C ASN A 29 -9.88 -17.29 -14.55
N ASN A 30 -10.76 -16.44 -15.07
CA ASN A 30 -10.48 -15.60 -16.23
C ASN A 30 -9.49 -14.48 -15.86
N LEU A 31 -9.69 -13.86 -14.70
CA LEU A 31 -8.81 -12.84 -14.16
C LEU A 31 -7.41 -13.40 -13.92
N LYS A 32 -7.28 -14.60 -13.34
CA LYS A 32 -5.97 -15.22 -13.14
C LYS A 32 -5.25 -15.41 -14.48
N LYS A 33 -5.92 -15.93 -15.52
CA LYS A 33 -5.31 -16.09 -16.85
C LYS A 33 -4.82 -14.78 -17.45
N VAL A 34 -5.60 -13.70 -17.30
CA VAL A 34 -5.19 -12.36 -17.74
C VAL A 34 -3.97 -11.87 -16.94
N CYS A 35 -3.93 -12.12 -15.64
CA CYS A 35 -2.78 -11.80 -14.81
C CYS A 35 -1.56 -12.65 -15.17
N ASP A 36 -1.72 -13.93 -15.47
CA ASP A 36 -0.63 -14.81 -15.90
C ASP A 36 0.03 -14.28 -17.19
N GLU A 37 -0.77 -13.79 -18.15
CA GLU A 37 -0.25 -13.17 -19.37
C GLU A 37 0.48 -11.83 -19.12
N ILE A 38 -0.05 -11.00 -18.22
CA ILE A 38 0.49 -9.65 -17.97
C ILE A 38 1.71 -9.69 -17.05
N PHE A 39 1.65 -10.47 -15.97
CA PHE A 39 2.67 -10.52 -14.92
C PHE A 39 3.67 -11.67 -15.12
N GLY A 40 3.32 -12.71 -15.87
CA GLY A 40 4.04 -13.99 -15.90
C GLY A 40 3.47 -14.96 -14.86
N GLU A 41 3.25 -16.21 -15.24
CA GLU A 41 2.70 -17.25 -14.36
C GLU A 41 3.62 -17.49 -13.15
N GLU A 42 4.94 -17.40 -13.33
CA GLU A 42 5.95 -17.53 -12.29
C GLU A 42 5.91 -16.42 -11.22
N ASN A 43 5.20 -15.33 -11.52
CA ASN A 43 5.01 -14.20 -10.61
C ASN A 43 3.68 -14.27 -9.84
N PHE A 44 2.89 -15.32 -10.03
CA PHE A 44 1.79 -15.63 -9.14
C PHE A 44 2.31 -15.99 -7.75
N VAL A 45 1.79 -15.32 -6.71
CA VAL A 45 2.22 -15.53 -5.33
C VAL A 45 1.24 -16.44 -4.60
N ALA A 46 -0.05 -16.06 -4.58
CA ALA A 46 -1.08 -16.81 -3.89
C ALA A 46 -2.48 -16.41 -4.35
N GLN A 47 -3.43 -17.32 -4.12
CA GLN A 47 -4.86 -17.01 -4.06
C GLN A 47 -5.32 -17.16 -2.61
N PHE A 48 -5.66 -16.03 -1.99
CA PHE A 48 -6.22 -16.02 -0.65
C PHE A 48 -7.72 -16.22 -0.70
N ASN A 49 -8.26 -16.96 0.26
CA ASN A 49 -9.67 -17.23 0.43
C ASN A 49 -10.19 -16.38 1.58
N TRP A 50 -10.84 -15.27 1.28
CA TRP A 50 -11.38 -14.36 2.28
C TRP A 50 -12.81 -14.74 2.66
N MET A 51 -13.03 -14.93 3.97
CA MET A 51 -14.35 -15.16 4.52
C MET A 51 -15.16 -13.86 4.53
N LYS A 52 -16.01 -13.69 3.52
CA LYS A 52 -16.77 -12.45 3.31
C LYS A 52 -18.00 -12.30 4.19
N THR A 53 -18.49 -13.41 4.78
CA THR A 53 -19.64 -13.44 5.68
C THR A 53 -19.58 -14.68 6.57
N SER A 54 -19.92 -14.53 7.84
CA SER A 54 -20.08 -15.64 8.78
C SER A 54 -21.42 -16.35 8.61
N THR A 55 -22.43 -15.63 8.13
CA THR A 55 -23.84 -16.06 8.05
C THR A 55 -24.37 -15.95 6.62
N PRO A 56 -23.90 -16.82 5.69
CA PRO A 56 -24.31 -16.75 4.30
C PRO A 56 -25.83 -17.01 4.16
N PRO A 57 -26.51 -16.27 3.28
CA PRO A 57 -27.93 -16.49 3.02
C PRO A 57 -28.17 -17.91 2.49
N SER A 58 -29.29 -18.53 2.86
CA SER A 58 -29.69 -19.88 2.39
C SER A 58 -30.46 -19.82 1.06
N LEU A 59 -30.12 -18.88 0.18
CA LEU A 59 -30.80 -18.67 -1.11
C LEU A 59 -30.40 -19.71 -2.17
N SER A 60 -29.17 -20.23 -2.08
CA SER A 60 -28.72 -21.31 -2.95
C SER A 60 -29.17 -22.66 -2.40
N LYS A 61 -29.79 -23.48 -3.26
CA LYS A 61 -30.18 -24.86 -2.92
C LYS A 61 -28.98 -25.81 -2.81
N ASN A 62 -27.84 -25.46 -3.40
CA ASN A 62 -26.71 -26.36 -3.55
C ASN A 62 -25.64 -26.12 -2.47
N VAL A 63 -25.13 -24.88 -2.37
CA VAL A 63 -24.00 -24.53 -1.50
C VAL A 63 -24.18 -23.11 -0.96
N ARG A 64 -23.93 -22.92 0.34
CA ARG A 64 -23.88 -21.59 0.98
C ARG A 64 -22.50 -20.97 0.75
N LYS A 65 -22.43 -19.95 -0.12
CA LYS A 65 -21.17 -19.27 -0.48
C LYS A 65 -20.72 -18.33 0.64
N LYS A 66 -19.56 -18.63 1.26
CA LYS A 66 -18.95 -17.81 2.33
C LYS A 66 -17.68 -17.06 1.90
N LEU A 67 -17.12 -17.43 0.74
CA LEU A 67 -15.80 -16.99 0.34
C LEU A 67 -15.86 -16.01 -0.84
N GLU A 68 -14.92 -15.09 -0.84
CA GLU A 68 -14.40 -14.37 -1.99
C GLU A 68 -12.88 -14.60 -2.05
N TYR A 69 -12.25 -14.25 -3.16
CA TYR A 69 -10.84 -14.50 -3.40
C TYR A 69 -10.06 -13.19 -3.49
N VAL A 70 -8.78 -13.24 -3.08
CA VAL A 70 -7.82 -12.19 -3.36
C VAL A 70 -6.64 -12.82 -4.09
N LEU A 71 -6.45 -12.46 -5.36
CA LEU A 71 -5.28 -12.87 -6.14
C LEU A 71 -4.10 -11.95 -5.79
N CYS A 72 -2.92 -12.54 -5.60
CA CYS A 72 -1.69 -11.82 -5.33
C CYS A 72 -0.64 -12.17 -6.39
N PHE A 73 -0.10 -11.15 -7.04
CA PHE A 73 1.02 -11.25 -7.98
C PHE A 73 2.11 -10.26 -7.57
N LYS A 74 3.37 -10.67 -7.74
CA LYS A 74 4.54 -9.78 -7.63
C LYS A 74 4.91 -9.22 -9.00
N LYS A 75 5.67 -8.11 -9.05
CA LYS A 75 6.23 -7.63 -10.32
C LYS A 75 7.44 -8.44 -10.74
N LEU A 76 8.46 -8.53 -9.88
CA LEU A 76 9.68 -9.33 -10.13
C LEU A 76 10.10 -10.12 -8.88
N LYS A 77 10.33 -9.43 -7.76
CA LYS A 77 10.86 -10.03 -6.52
C LYS A 77 10.01 -9.69 -5.30
N ILE A 78 10.12 -10.52 -4.27
CA ILE A 78 9.51 -10.29 -2.97
C ILE A 78 10.29 -11.06 -1.90
N ASN A 79 10.47 -10.50 -0.71
CA ASN A 79 11.19 -11.13 0.39
C ASN A 79 10.25 -11.90 1.33
N GLY A 80 9.36 -12.71 0.73
CA GLY A 80 8.27 -13.34 1.47
C GLY A 80 7.14 -12.37 1.82
N LEU A 81 6.05 -12.90 2.38
CA LEU A 81 4.93 -12.12 2.87
C LEU A 81 4.84 -12.24 4.39
N ASN A 82 4.44 -11.15 5.05
CA ASN A 82 4.22 -11.07 6.49
C ASN A 82 2.76 -11.33 6.85
N GLY A 83 2.50 -12.45 7.51
CA GLY A 83 1.19 -12.86 8.00
C GLY A 83 0.91 -12.48 9.45
N GLY A 84 1.76 -11.66 10.07
CA GLY A 84 1.75 -11.28 11.47
C GLY A 84 2.94 -11.83 12.25
N ILE A 85 3.05 -11.41 13.51
CA ILE A 85 4.03 -11.94 14.46
C ILE A 85 3.48 -13.25 15.02
N ILE A 86 4.32 -14.29 15.10
CA ILE A 86 4.00 -15.46 15.90
C ILE A 86 4.17 -15.04 17.36
N ASP A 87 3.05 -14.83 18.05
CA ASP A 87 3.08 -14.65 19.51
C ASP A 87 3.88 -15.79 20.14
N GLY A 88 4.92 -15.40 20.88
CA GLY A 88 5.84 -16.31 21.54
C GLY A 88 5.07 -17.39 22.31
N GLY A 89 5.38 -18.64 21.99
CA GLY A 89 4.74 -19.79 22.60
C GLY A 89 5.50 -21.06 22.22
N ASP A 90 5.49 -22.03 23.12
CA ASP A 90 6.19 -23.28 22.87
C ASP A 90 5.44 -24.15 21.86
N MET A 91 6.15 -24.76 20.93
CA MET A 91 5.60 -25.63 19.89
C MET A 91 5.94 -27.10 20.17
N PRO A 92 5.07 -28.06 19.84
CA PRO A 92 5.40 -29.47 20.01
C PRO A 92 6.55 -29.89 19.09
N LEU A 93 7.54 -30.61 19.61
CA LEU A 93 8.63 -31.20 18.82
C LEU A 93 8.23 -32.53 18.18
N LEU A 94 7.18 -33.17 18.69
CA LEU A 94 6.64 -34.42 18.14
C LEU A 94 5.76 -34.16 16.91
N ASN A 95 5.84 -35.07 15.94
CA ASN A 95 4.93 -35.18 14.80
C ASN A 95 4.71 -36.67 14.47
N GLU A 96 3.47 -37.14 14.62
CA GLU A 96 3.13 -38.57 14.53
C GLU A 96 3.31 -39.17 13.13
N SER A 97 3.35 -38.33 12.08
CA SER A 97 3.60 -38.80 10.71
C SER A 97 5.07 -39.11 10.42
N ASN A 98 6.00 -38.73 11.31
CA ASN A 98 7.44 -38.90 11.09
C ASN A 98 7.95 -40.26 11.59
N ASP A 99 9.08 -40.72 11.06
CA ASP A 99 9.76 -41.92 11.57
C ASP A 99 10.30 -41.74 12.98
N LEU A 100 10.47 -42.87 13.68
CA LEU A 100 11.12 -42.90 14.99
C LEU A 100 12.59 -42.52 14.85
N LYS A 101 13.02 -41.59 15.71
CA LYS A 101 14.39 -41.10 15.77
C LYS A 101 14.80 -41.03 17.23
N VAL A 102 16.07 -41.30 17.50
CA VAL A 102 16.69 -41.04 18.80
C VAL A 102 17.28 -39.63 18.77
N LEU A 103 16.93 -38.83 19.77
CA LEU A 103 17.52 -37.51 20.01
C LEU A 103 18.15 -37.49 21.41
N ILE A 104 19.29 -36.81 21.50
CA ILE A 104 20.03 -36.55 22.73
C ILE A 104 19.90 -35.05 23.01
N PHE A 105 19.29 -34.71 24.14
CA PHE A 105 19.22 -33.33 24.62
C PHE A 105 20.28 -33.14 25.67
N ASP A 106 21.15 -32.15 25.46
CA ASP A 106 22.11 -31.71 26.48
C ASP A 106 21.35 -31.31 27.74
N LYS A 107 21.84 -31.74 28.92
CA LYS A 107 21.17 -31.45 30.19
C LYS A 107 20.90 -29.96 30.44
N ASN A 108 21.75 -29.07 29.92
CA ASN A 108 21.61 -27.62 30.09
C ASN A 108 20.64 -27.00 29.07
N SER A 109 20.21 -27.76 28.06
CA SER A 109 19.24 -27.31 27.05
C SER A 109 17.78 -27.46 27.49
N LEU A 110 17.53 -28.12 28.62
CA LEU A 110 16.20 -28.51 29.06
C LEU A 110 15.67 -27.65 30.21
N ASN A 111 14.46 -27.13 30.03
CA ASN A 111 13.68 -26.50 31.09
C ASN A 111 12.62 -27.49 31.60
N LEU A 112 12.80 -27.93 32.84
CA LEU A 112 11.98 -28.98 33.44
C LEU A 112 10.88 -28.38 34.33
N LYS A 113 9.63 -28.77 34.08
CA LYS A 113 8.47 -28.54 34.97
C LYS A 113 7.88 -29.88 35.39
N ILE A 114 8.75 -30.76 35.88
CA ILE A 114 8.43 -32.10 36.37
C ILE A 114 9.11 -32.31 37.73
N ASP A 115 8.54 -33.15 38.57
CA ASP A 115 9.05 -33.42 39.92
C ASP A 115 10.49 -33.96 39.88
N ASP A 116 11.27 -33.65 40.91
CA ASP A 116 12.57 -34.26 41.15
C ASP A 116 12.43 -35.79 41.27
N GLY A 117 13.42 -36.52 40.75
CA GLY A 117 13.42 -37.98 40.80
C GLY A 117 14.23 -38.64 39.70
N ILE A 118 14.20 -39.97 39.71
CA ILE A 118 14.84 -40.82 38.70
C ILE A 118 13.74 -41.38 37.80
N TYR A 119 13.74 -40.94 36.54
CA TYR A 119 12.85 -41.43 35.49
C TYR A 119 13.53 -42.60 34.78
N LYS A 120 13.05 -43.81 35.03
CA LYS A 120 13.65 -45.05 34.52
C LYS A 120 13.56 -45.17 33.00
N LYS A 121 14.53 -45.82 32.37
CA LYS A 121 14.42 -46.19 30.94
C LYS A 121 13.12 -46.93 30.66
N GLY A 122 12.44 -46.58 29.57
CA GLY A 122 11.16 -47.17 29.21
C GLY A 122 10.20 -46.22 28.50
N LYS A 123 8.99 -46.71 28.25
CA LYS A 123 7.96 -45.98 27.49
C LYS A 123 7.24 -44.96 28.37
N TYR A 124 7.17 -43.72 27.89
CA TYR A 124 6.42 -42.63 28.48
C TYR A 124 5.51 -42.03 27.41
N ASP A 125 4.23 -42.41 27.43
CA ASP A 125 3.24 -41.96 26.44
C ASP A 125 3.70 -42.24 24.99
N ARG A 126 4.07 -41.18 24.25
CA ARG A 126 4.46 -41.22 22.83
C ARG A 126 5.98 -41.31 22.60
N ILE A 127 6.79 -41.35 23.67
CA ILE A 127 8.25 -41.44 23.58
C ILE A 127 8.79 -42.59 24.42
N ASN A 128 10.04 -42.99 24.16
CA ASN A 128 10.75 -44.01 24.90
C ASN A 128 12.08 -43.43 25.41
N ILE A 129 12.24 -43.35 26.72
CA ILE A 129 13.50 -42.95 27.35
C ILE A 129 14.47 -44.12 27.25
N LYS A 130 15.66 -43.89 26.67
CA LYS A 130 16.66 -44.93 26.42
C LYS A 130 17.60 -45.17 27.62
N GLU A 131 17.77 -44.18 28.48
CA GLU A 131 18.65 -44.20 29.65
C GLU A 131 17.98 -43.54 30.86
N ASP A 132 18.27 -43.97 32.09
CA ASP A 132 17.68 -43.36 33.29
C ASP A 132 17.97 -41.84 33.32
N PHE A 133 16.93 -41.02 33.44
CA PHE A 133 17.03 -39.57 33.45
C PHE A 133 16.81 -39.02 34.86
N ILE A 134 17.72 -38.16 35.33
CA ILE A 134 17.76 -37.71 36.72
C ILE A 134 17.45 -36.21 36.77
N VAL A 135 16.43 -35.86 37.57
CA VAL A 135 16.01 -34.48 37.83
C VAL A 135 16.23 -34.15 39.29
N LYS A 136 16.93 -33.03 39.55
CA LYS A 136 17.15 -32.51 40.90
C LYS A 136 17.11 -30.98 40.89
N ASN A 137 16.41 -30.37 41.84
CA ASN A 137 16.19 -28.94 41.93
C ASN A 137 15.67 -28.35 40.60
N ASN A 138 14.69 -29.02 39.96
CA ASN A 138 14.15 -28.65 38.65
C ASN A 138 15.18 -28.58 37.50
N SER A 139 16.35 -29.23 37.64
CA SER A 139 17.42 -29.24 36.64
C SER A 139 17.84 -30.67 36.28
N ALA A 140 18.13 -30.91 35.00
CA ALA A 140 18.63 -32.19 34.52
C ALA A 140 20.06 -32.42 35.01
N GLN A 141 20.34 -33.63 35.51
CA GLN A 141 21.69 -33.99 35.98
C GLN A 141 22.53 -34.72 34.92
N ASN A 142 21.86 -35.34 33.96
CA ASN A 142 22.43 -36.02 32.79
C ASN A 142 21.62 -35.71 31.53
N ASP A 143 22.17 -36.04 30.37
CA ASP A 143 21.51 -35.82 29.09
C ASP A 143 20.25 -36.68 28.96
N LEU A 144 19.25 -36.15 28.27
CA LEU A 144 18.01 -36.88 28.01
C LEU A 144 18.12 -37.57 26.65
N VAL A 145 18.25 -38.90 26.66
CA VAL A 145 18.27 -39.73 25.46
C VAL A 145 16.87 -40.33 25.24
N ILE A 146 16.16 -39.84 24.22
CA ILE A 146 14.78 -40.25 23.95
C ILE A 146 14.56 -40.64 22.49
N GLU A 147 13.72 -41.64 22.29
CA GLU A 147 13.22 -42.05 20.98
C GLU A 147 11.76 -41.62 20.83
N GLY A 148 11.46 -41.05 19.68
CA GLY A 148 10.12 -40.57 19.36
C GLY A 148 10.02 -40.14 17.91
N ARG A 149 8.80 -39.84 17.47
CA ARG A 149 8.54 -39.33 16.13
C ARG A 149 8.74 -37.81 16.13
N PHE A 150 9.98 -37.37 15.98
CA PHE A 150 10.36 -35.95 16.09
C PHE A 150 10.31 -35.23 14.74
N LYS A 151 9.98 -33.94 14.77
CA LYS A 151 10.11 -33.00 13.64
C LYS A 151 11.56 -32.86 13.17
N TRP A 152 12.50 -32.92 14.10
CA TRP A 152 13.91 -32.62 13.86
C TRP A 152 14.80 -33.86 13.92
N ILE A 153 15.98 -33.74 13.32
CA ILE A 153 17.10 -34.67 13.47
C ILE A 153 18.12 -34.07 14.46
N GLN A 154 19.07 -34.87 14.94
CA GLN A 154 20.06 -34.42 15.95
C GLN A 154 20.81 -33.14 15.51
N ASN A 155 21.21 -33.05 14.25
CA ASN A 155 21.90 -31.86 13.74
C ASN A 155 21.03 -30.59 13.83
N THR A 156 19.73 -30.70 13.53
CA THR A 156 18.80 -29.57 13.67
C THR A 156 18.57 -29.22 15.14
N LEU A 157 18.45 -30.22 16.02
CA LEU A 157 18.34 -30.00 17.46
C LEU A 157 19.54 -29.22 17.99
N ASN A 158 20.76 -29.65 17.67
CA ASN A 158 22.00 -28.98 18.11
C ASN A 158 22.04 -27.53 17.65
N LYS A 159 21.74 -27.26 16.37
CA LYS A 159 21.68 -25.88 15.83
C LYS A 159 20.65 -25.00 16.55
N GLU A 160 19.56 -25.57 17.04
CA GLU A 160 18.53 -24.81 17.76
C GLU A 160 18.93 -24.56 19.22
N ILE A 161 19.63 -25.52 19.85
CA ILE A 161 20.29 -25.33 21.15
C ILE A 161 21.31 -24.19 21.05
N ASP A 162 22.16 -24.20 20.02
CA ASP A 162 23.17 -23.15 19.79
C ASP A 162 22.56 -21.75 19.61
N LYS A 163 21.33 -21.68 19.10
CA LYS A 163 20.54 -20.43 18.94
C LYS A 163 19.82 -20.00 20.22
N GLY A 164 19.99 -20.72 21.33
CA GLY A 164 19.30 -20.42 22.58
C GLY A 164 17.81 -20.77 22.59
N THR A 165 17.36 -21.70 21.74
CA THR A 165 15.97 -22.20 21.78
C THR A 165 15.73 -22.93 23.10
N ILE A 166 14.63 -22.62 23.77
CA ILE A 166 14.26 -23.25 25.05
C ILE A 166 13.53 -24.56 24.76
N PHE A 167 13.91 -25.66 25.42
CA PHE A 167 13.21 -26.94 25.33
C PHE A 167 12.49 -27.29 26.64
N TRP A 168 11.17 -27.27 26.62
CA TRP A 168 10.33 -27.52 27.78
C TRP A 168 9.93 -29.00 27.91
N VAL A 169 10.12 -29.54 29.12
CA VAL A 169 9.51 -30.81 29.57
C VAL A 169 8.48 -30.49 30.64
N LYS A 170 7.20 -30.43 30.24
CA LYS A 170 6.12 -29.92 31.10
C LYS A 170 5.35 -30.98 31.89
N SER A 171 5.61 -32.26 31.64
CA SER A 171 4.91 -33.36 32.33
C SER A 171 5.70 -34.67 32.21
N LYS A 172 5.34 -35.66 33.02
CA LYS A 172 5.91 -37.02 33.00
C LYS A 172 5.65 -37.78 31.68
N LYS A 173 4.94 -37.19 30.71
CA LYS A 173 4.79 -37.72 29.35
C LYS A 173 6.00 -37.45 28.45
N PHE A 174 6.91 -36.55 28.86
CA PHE A 174 8.09 -36.16 28.07
C PHE A 174 7.77 -35.71 26.63
N ALA A 175 6.59 -35.14 26.42
CA ALA A 175 6.22 -34.49 25.16
C ALA A 175 6.96 -33.14 25.06
N ILE A 176 8.20 -33.17 24.55
CA ILE A 176 9.06 -31.99 24.45
C ILE A 176 8.40 -30.92 23.58
N ARG A 177 8.41 -29.69 24.09
CA ARG A 177 8.02 -28.49 23.36
C ARG A 177 9.23 -27.55 23.24
N TYR A 178 9.36 -26.83 22.14
CA TYR A 178 10.46 -25.89 21.93
C TYR A 178 9.93 -24.48 21.75
N GLU A 179 10.66 -23.49 22.23
CA GLU A 179 10.31 -22.07 22.16
C GLU A 179 11.53 -21.28 21.68
N ARG A 180 11.45 -20.80 20.44
CA ARG A 180 12.51 -19.99 19.83
C ARG A 180 12.42 -18.56 20.40
N GLN A 181 13.57 -17.94 20.66
CA GLN A 181 13.65 -16.62 21.28
C GLN A 181 13.41 -15.47 20.30
N ASP A 182 13.68 -15.68 19.00
CA ASP A 182 13.47 -14.64 17.99
C ASP A 182 11.98 -14.49 17.65
N GLU A 183 11.51 -13.24 17.59
CA GLU A 183 10.24 -12.92 16.94
C GLU A 183 10.25 -13.42 15.50
N ARG A 184 9.19 -14.11 15.11
CA ARG A 184 9.06 -14.63 13.76
C ARG A 184 7.88 -14.05 13.07
N ILE A 185 8.15 -13.61 11.85
CA ILE A 185 7.14 -13.34 10.87
C ILE A 185 6.51 -14.67 10.47
N LYS A 186 5.21 -14.83 10.77
CA LYS A 186 4.38 -15.92 10.27
C LYS A 186 4.20 -15.70 8.77
N VAL A 187 4.39 -16.72 7.94
CA VAL A 187 3.94 -16.64 6.54
C VAL A 187 2.41 -16.61 6.53
N PRO A 188 1.75 -15.74 5.76
CA PRO A 188 0.29 -15.63 5.77
C PRO A 188 -0.38 -16.94 5.36
N SER A 189 -1.52 -17.21 5.99
CA SER A 189 -2.39 -18.30 5.59
C SER A 189 -3.06 -17.97 4.26
N ASN A 190 -3.37 -18.98 3.46
CA ASN A 190 -4.22 -18.81 2.29
C ASN A 190 -5.71 -18.68 2.65
N ILE A 191 -6.06 -18.67 3.94
CA ILE A 191 -7.37 -18.33 4.47
C ILE A 191 -7.27 -16.99 5.20
N ILE A 192 -8.14 -16.05 4.85
CA ILE A 192 -8.27 -14.76 5.51
C ILE A 192 -9.62 -14.74 6.22
N SER A 193 -9.59 -14.80 7.55
CA SER A 193 -10.79 -14.86 8.37
C SER A 193 -10.61 -14.08 9.68
N LYS A 194 -11.72 -13.86 10.39
CA LYS A 194 -11.69 -13.24 11.71
C LYS A 194 -10.88 -14.07 12.70
N ASP A 195 -11.05 -15.39 12.68
CA ASP A 195 -10.42 -16.30 13.64
C ASP A 195 -8.92 -16.48 13.39
N GLU A 196 -8.48 -16.43 12.13
CA GLU A 196 -7.09 -16.72 11.76
C GLU A 196 -6.22 -15.47 11.57
N CYS A 197 -6.83 -14.35 11.17
CA CYS A 197 -6.12 -13.13 10.77
C CYS A 197 -6.70 -11.85 11.40
N ASP A 198 -7.70 -11.96 12.27
CA ASP A 198 -8.47 -10.82 12.79
C ASP A 198 -9.16 -9.97 11.71
N VAL A 199 -9.34 -10.52 10.51
CA VAL A 199 -9.91 -9.80 9.36
C VAL A 199 -11.44 -9.89 9.36
N GLY A 200 -12.08 -8.73 9.18
CA GLY A 200 -13.54 -8.60 9.16
C GLY A 200 -14.19 -9.10 7.86
N THR A 201 -15.52 -8.97 7.85
CA THR A 201 -16.45 -9.42 6.80
C THR A 201 -17.07 -8.23 6.05
N ASN A 202 -17.91 -8.49 5.05
CA ASN A 202 -18.69 -7.43 4.38
C ASN A 202 -19.63 -6.71 5.37
N GLU A 203 -20.15 -7.41 6.37
CA GLU A 203 -20.97 -6.83 7.43
C GLU A 203 -20.21 -5.78 8.24
N ASP A 204 -18.91 -6.00 8.49
CA ASP A 204 -18.06 -5.03 9.19
C ASP A 204 -17.79 -3.79 8.33
N GLY A 205 -17.55 -3.96 7.02
CA GLY A 205 -17.44 -2.82 6.10
C GLY A 205 -18.70 -1.95 6.07
N LYS A 206 -19.89 -2.58 6.13
CA LYS A 206 -21.17 -1.84 6.23
C LYS A 206 -21.32 -1.09 7.54
N LYS A 207 -20.86 -1.67 8.66
CA LYS A 207 -20.85 -1.00 9.97
C LYS A 207 -19.89 0.19 9.99
N GLU A 208 -18.71 0.07 9.38
CA GLU A 208 -17.74 1.17 9.24
C GLU A 208 -18.36 2.35 8.48
N ILE A 209 -19.00 2.09 7.33
CA ILE A 209 -19.73 3.12 6.58
C ILE A 209 -20.83 3.75 7.42
N LEU A 210 -21.67 2.93 8.08
CA LEU A 210 -22.74 3.46 8.92
C LEU A 210 -22.18 4.33 10.06
N SER A 211 -21.07 3.94 10.69
CA SER A 211 -20.45 4.70 11.77
C SER A 211 -19.85 6.03 11.31
N LEU A 212 -19.31 6.10 10.08
CA LEU A 212 -18.72 7.33 9.54
C LEU A 212 -19.79 8.27 8.95
N PHE A 213 -20.82 7.70 8.32
CA PHE A 213 -21.81 8.45 7.57
C PHE A 213 -23.12 8.69 8.32
N ASN A 214 -23.39 7.94 9.40
CA ASN A 214 -24.70 7.79 10.02
C ASN A 214 -25.80 7.37 9.02
N SER A 215 -25.40 6.76 7.90
CA SER A 215 -26.26 6.32 6.81
C SER A 215 -25.57 5.25 5.96
N HIS A 216 -26.35 4.39 5.30
CA HIS A 216 -25.84 3.37 4.37
C HIS A 216 -25.62 3.95 2.98
N VAL A 217 -24.62 4.83 2.85
CA VAL A 217 -24.35 5.54 1.59
C VAL A 217 -23.69 4.67 0.51
N MET A 218 -23.22 3.47 0.86
CA MET A 218 -22.54 2.53 -0.03
C MET A 218 -22.95 1.09 0.28
N ASP A 219 -23.25 0.30 -0.76
CA ASP A 219 -23.79 -1.06 -0.60
C ASP A 219 -22.73 -2.11 -0.30
N TYR A 220 -21.57 -2.02 -0.94
CA TYR A 220 -20.54 -3.07 -0.92
C TYR A 220 -19.14 -2.55 -0.54
N PRO A 221 -18.98 -1.78 0.56
CA PRO A 221 -17.66 -1.41 1.05
C PRO A 221 -16.88 -2.64 1.53
N LYS A 222 -15.61 -2.75 1.15
CA LYS A 222 -14.69 -3.69 1.81
C LYS A 222 -14.41 -3.21 3.24
N PRO A 223 -14.21 -4.10 4.22
CA PRO A 223 -13.81 -3.70 5.57
C PRO A 223 -12.37 -3.18 5.60
N SER A 224 -12.11 -2.14 6.39
CA SER A 224 -10.77 -1.56 6.52
C SER A 224 -9.74 -2.57 7.03
N SER A 225 -10.14 -3.52 7.89
CA SER A 225 -9.27 -4.57 8.42
C SER A 225 -8.68 -5.49 7.35
N LEU A 226 -9.44 -5.83 6.31
CA LEU A 226 -8.91 -6.60 5.18
C LEU A 226 -7.78 -5.84 4.49
N ILE A 227 -8.00 -4.55 4.19
CA ILE A 227 -7.00 -3.76 3.47
C ILE A 227 -5.76 -3.53 4.34
N LYS A 228 -5.93 -3.28 5.65
CA LYS A 228 -4.79 -3.19 6.57
C LYS A 228 -3.96 -4.47 6.59
N TYR A 229 -4.62 -5.62 6.65
CA TYR A 229 -3.95 -6.91 6.63
C TYR A 229 -3.15 -7.10 5.34
N LEU A 230 -3.74 -6.82 4.17
CA LEU A 230 -3.06 -6.92 2.87
C LEU A 230 -1.88 -5.95 2.74
N ILE A 231 -2.02 -4.70 3.21
CA ILE A 231 -0.93 -3.72 3.20
C ILE A 231 0.24 -4.24 4.03
N ASN A 232 -0.02 -4.69 5.27
CA ASN A 232 1.01 -5.18 6.18
C ASN A 232 1.68 -6.49 5.70
N MET A 233 1.16 -7.17 4.67
CA MET A 233 1.81 -8.36 4.12
C MET A 233 3.12 -8.09 3.39
N ASN A 234 3.35 -6.89 2.85
CA ASN A 234 4.49 -6.64 1.97
C ASN A 234 5.20 -5.31 2.26
N VAL A 235 5.43 -4.96 3.52
CA VAL A 235 6.07 -3.69 3.87
C VAL A 235 6.99 -3.78 5.08
N ASP A 236 8.28 -3.66 4.80
CA ASP A 236 9.31 -3.26 5.76
C ASP A 236 9.65 -1.76 5.62
N TYR A 237 8.91 -1.02 4.79
CA TYR A 237 9.12 0.40 4.47
C TYR A 237 7.77 1.14 4.27
N ASP A 238 7.81 2.45 4.04
CA ASP A 238 6.64 3.29 3.79
C ASP A 238 6.37 3.44 2.26
N PRO A 239 5.46 2.64 1.66
CA PRO A 239 5.23 2.68 0.21
C PRO A 239 4.23 3.75 -0.23
N ILE A 240 4.06 3.85 -1.55
CA ILE A 240 2.89 4.47 -2.19
C ILE A 240 1.92 3.35 -2.57
N ILE A 241 0.68 3.42 -2.09
CA ILE A 241 -0.39 2.47 -2.42
C ILE A 241 -1.33 3.07 -3.46
N LEU A 242 -1.50 2.38 -4.58
CA LEU A 242 -2.43 2.76 -5.64
C LEU A 242 -3.66 1.85 -5.62
N ASP A 243 -4.85 2.45 -5.53
CA ASP A 243 -6.12 1.77 -5.73
C ASP A 243 -6.89 2.47 -6.86
N PHE A 244 -6.87 1.86 -8.04
CA PHE A 244 -7.51 2.41 -9.24
C PHE A 244 -8.95 1.92 -9.45
N PHE A 245 -9.54 1.28 -8.43
CA PHE A 245 -10.96 0.97 -8.29
C PHE A 245 -11.41 1.29 -6.85
N SER A 246 -11.12 2.51 -6.40
CA SER A 246 -11.16 2.82 -4.96
C SER A 246 -12.56 2.73 -4.34
N GLY A 247 -13.62 2.85 -5.15
CA GLY A 247 -15.00 2.80 -4.70
C GLY A 247 -15.25 3.84 -3.61
N SER A 248 -15.68 3.38 -2.44
CA SER A 248 -15.83 4.23 -1.25
C SER A 248 -14.52 4.67 -0.59
N SER A 249 -13.35 4.33 -1.13
CA SER A 249 -12.03 4.64 -0.59
C SER A 249 -11.68 3.95 0.74
N THR A 250 -12.06 2.66 0.91
CA THR A 250 -11.65 1.86 2.08
C THR A 250 -10.12 1.83 2.22
N THR A 251 -9.39 1.76 1.11
CA THR A 251 -7.93 1.69 1.10
C THR A 251 -7.29 2.92 1.74
N ALA A 252 -7.77 4.12 1.42
CA ALA A 252 -7.31 5.35 2.06
C ALA A 252 -7.63 5.40 3.57
N GLU A 253 -8.82 4.95 3.99
CA GLU A 253 -9.15 4.85 5.41
C GLU A 253 -8.19 3.89 6.15
N ALA A 254 -7.92 2.72 5.57
CA ALA A 254 -7.01 1.74 6.16
C ALA A 254 -5.60 2.33 6.33
N ILE A 255 -5.11 3.05 5.32
CA ILE A 255 -3.80 3.71 5.34
C ILE A 255 -3.71 4.80 6.39
N LEU A 256 -4.69 5.70 6.46
CA LEU A 256 -4.70 6.76 7.48
C LEU A 256 -4.66 6.17 8.90
N LYS A 257 -5.42 5.10 9.14
CA LYS A 257 -5.40 4.39 10.42
C LYS A 257 -4.04 3.72 10.69
N LEU A 258 -3.43 3.07 9.69
CA LEU A 258 -2.12 2.43 9.84
C LEU A 258 -1.00 3.44 10.12
N ASN A 259 -1.01 4.59 9.45
CA ASN A 259 -0.01 5.63 9.66
C ASN A 259 0.00 6.11 11.12
N VAL A 260 -1.17 6.22 11.76
CA VAL A 260 -1.26 6.61 13.17
C VAL A 260 -0.95 5.44 14.12
N GLN A 261 -1.50 4.25 13.86
CA GLN A 261 -1.34 3.09 14.73
C GLN A 261 0.11 2.59 14.80
N ASP A 262 0.78 2.56 13.64
CA ASP A 262 2.09 1.93 13.48
C ASP A 262 3.20 2.97 13.22
N ASN A 263 2.90 4.27 13.38
CA ASN A 263 3.81 5.40 13.09
C ASN A 263 4.45 5.33 11.69
N LYS A 264 3.64 4.95 10.69
CA LYS A 264 4.04 4.83 9.28
C LYS A 264 3.77 6.11 8.50
N LYS A 265 4.39 6.24 7.32
CA LYS A 265 4.22 7.36 6.38
C LYS A 265 3.78 6.87 5.00
N ILE A 266 2.87 5.91 4.97
CA ILE A 266 2.31 5.33 3.74
C ILE A 266 1.53 6.41 3.00
N LYS A 267 1.82 6.60 1.72
CA LYS A 267 1.09 7.51 0.83
C LYS A 267 0.08 6.73 0.00
N PHE A 268 -0.97 7.39 -0.48
CA PHE A 268 -1.99 6.74 -1.30
C PHE A 268 -2.38 7.54 -2.54
N ILE A 269 -2.77 6.82 -3.60
CA ILE A 269 -3.37 7.36 -4.81
C ILE A 269 -4.67 6.59 -5.06
N MET A 270 -5.82 7.26 -4.93
CA MET A 270 -7.13 6.67 -5.18
C MET A 270 -7.66 7.17 -6.53
N VAL A 271 -8.08 6.25 -7.41
CA VAL A 271 -8.75 6.59 -8.67
C VAL A 271 -10.16 6.01 -8.66
N GLN A 272 -11.14 6.88 -8.85
CA GLN A 272 -12.55 6.52 -8.91
C GLN A 272 -13.24 7.24 -10.06
N LEU A 273 -13.96 6.48 -10.89
CA LEU A 273 -14.85 7.03 -11.89
C LEU A 273 -16.01 7.77 -11.20
N SER A 274 -16.38 8.95 -11.71
CA SER A 274 -17.54 9.73 -11.23
C SER A 274 -18.88 9.12 -11.67
N GLU A 275 -19.06 7.84 -11.39
CA GLU A 275 -20.28 7.09 -11.66
C GLU A 275 -21.44 7.62 -10.82
N GLN A 276 -22.51 8.03 -11.49
CA GLN A 276 -23.72 8.54 -10.82
C GLN A 276 -24.37 7.43 -10.01
N ILE A 277 -24.77 7.74 -8.78
CA ILE A 277 -25.49 6.78 -7.93
C ILE A 277 -27.00 6.86 -8.19
N ASP A 278 -27.72 5.76 -7.94
CA ASP A 278 -29.17 5.73 -8.09
C ASP A 278 -29.83 6.81 -7.22
N LYS A 279 -30.71 7.60 -7.82
CA LYS A 279 -31.49 8.65 -7.13
C LYS A 279 -32.33 8.12 -5.96
N LYS A 280 -32.65 6.83 -5.96
CA LYS A 280 -33.39 6.17 -4.88
C LYS A 280 -32.51 5.70 -3.73
N SER A 281 -31.19 5.62 -3.93
CA SER A 281 -30.24 5.15 -2.92
C SER A 281 -30.15 6.10 -1.73
N GLU A 282 -29.81 5.56 -0.55
CA GLU A 282 -29.57 6.37 0.65
C GLU A 282 -28.38 7.32 0.47
N GLY A 283 -27.37 6.93 -0.32
CA GLY A 283 -26.27 7.81 -0.71
C GLY A 283 -26.76 9.07 -1.42
N TYR A 284 -27.70 8.94 -2.36
CA TYR A 284 -28.24 10.09 -3.08
C TYR A 284 -29.07 10.99 -2.17
N LYS A 285 -29.92 10.39 -1.33
CA LYS A 285 -30.71 11.12 -0.33
C LYS A 285 -29.83 11.85 0.70
N SER A 286 -28.64 11.32 0.97
CA SER A 286 -27.63 11.92 1.84
C SER A 286 -26.81 13.03 1.14
N GLY A 287 -27.13 13.38 -0.11
CA GLY A 287 -26.55 14.51 -0.82
C GLY A 287 -25.38 14.17 -1.76
N TYR A 288 -25.00 12.90 -1.89
CA TYR A 288 -23.92 12.49 -2.78
C TYR A 288 -24.44 12.21 -4.19
N LYS A 289 -23.80 12.76 -5.22
CA LYS A 289 -24.25 12.57 -6.62
C LYS A 289 -23.59 11.38 -7.30
N ASN A 290 -22.37 11.05 -6.90
CA ASN A 290 -21.56 10.01 -7.52
C ASN A 290 -20.67 9.31 -6.49
N ILE A 291 -20.13 8.15 -6.86
CA ILE A 291 -19.30 7.32 -5.97
C ILE A 291 -18.04 8.05 -5.50
N ALA A 292 -17.41 8.86 -6.36
CA ALA A 292 -16.21 9.61 -5.99
C ALA A 292 -16.47 10.64 -4.88
N GLU A 293 -17.67 11.25 -4.82
CA GLU A 293 -18.03 12.13 -3.70
C GLU A 293 -18.08 11.38 -2.36
N ILE A 294 -18.63 10.16 -2.36
CA ILE A 294 -18.66 9.31 -1.15
C ILE A 294 -17.23 8.96 -0.74
N GLY A 295 -16.37 8.58 -1.69
CA GLY A 295 -14.97 8.26 -1.41
C GLY A 295 -14.20 9.44 -0.82
N LYS A 296 -14.31 10.65 -1.41
CA LYS A 296 -13.70 11.86 -0.87
C LYS A 296 -14.16 12.16 0.55
N GLU A 297 -15.47 12.05 0.78
CA GLU A 297 -16.04 12.33 2.08
C GLU A 297 -15.63 11.31 3.14
N ARG A 298 -15.50 10.03 2.78
CA ARG A 298 -15.00 8.99 3.68
C ARG A 298 -13.59 9.36 4.17
N ILE A 299 -12.70 9.74 3.25
CA ILE A 299 -11.32 10.14 3.57
C ILE A 299 -11.33 11.34 4.54
N ARG A 300 -12.11 12.40 4.25
CA ARG A 300 -12.22 13.57 5.15
C ARG A 300 -12.68 13.18 6.54
N ARG A 301 -13.77 12.41 6.65
CA ARG A 301 -14.34 12.01 7.95
C ARG A 301 -13.39 11.12 8.74
N THR A 302 -12.67 10.22 8.07
CA THR A 302 -11.62 9.42 8.71
C THR A 302 -10.51 10.31 9.24
N GLY A 303 -10.01 11.26 8.44
CA GLY A 303 -8.97 12.21 8.86
C GLY A 303 -9.38 13.05 10.07
N GLU A 304 -10.58 13.64 10.04
CA GLU A 304 -11.11 14.43 11.15
C GLU A 304 -11.29 13.59 12.42
N LYS A 305 -11.78 12.35 12.29
CA LYS A 305 -11.91 11.44 13.42
C LYS A 305 -10.54 11.12 14.05
N ILE A 306 -9.54 10.81 13.24
CA ILE A 306 -8.17 10.54 13.69
C ILE A 306 -7.58 11.78 14.39
N LYS A 307 -7.80 12.97 13.85
CA LYS A 307 -7.33 14.23 14.44
C LYS A 307 -7.97 14.52 15.80
N LEU A 308 -9.24 14.17 15.98
CA LEU A 308 -9.94 14.32 17.27
C LEU A 308 -9.46 13.30 18.32
N GLU A 309 -9.01 12.13 17.88
CA GLU A 309 -8.58 11.02 18.75
C GLU A 309 -7.06 11.04 19.06
N SER A 310 -6.30 11.92 18.41
CA SER A 310 -4.83 11.97 18.53
C SER A 310 -4.32 13.29 19.08
N ASP A 311 -3.36 13.22 19.99
CA ASP A 311 -2.66 14.39 20.53
C ASP A 311 -1.52 14.88 19.63
N ASN A 312 -1.24 14.22 18.49
CA ASN A 312 -0.16 14.60 17.59
C ASN A 312 -0.58 15.76 16.65
N PRO A 313 0.04 16.95 16.76
CA PRO A 313 -0.31 18.09 15.91
C PRO A 313 0.18 17.95 14.46
N ASN A 314 1.10 17.03 14.17
CA ASN A 314 1.78 16.91 12.88
C ASN A 314 1.27 15.71 12.05
N LEU A 315 -0.01 15.39 12.14
CA LEU A 315 -0.61 14.29 11.37
C LEU A 315 -0.87 14.70 9.92
N ASP A 316 -0.35 13.89 8.99
CA ASP A 316 -0.73 13.99 7.58
C ASP A 316 -2.04 13.21 7.33
N ILE A 317 -3.15 13.92 7.43
CA ILE A 317 -4.50 13.45 7.06
C ILE A 317 -4.99 14.09 5.75
N GLY A 318 -4.12 14.87 5.09
CA GLY A 318 -4.47 15.67 3.93
C GLY A 318 -4.53 14.83 2.66
N PHE A 319 -5.28 15.32 1.67
CA PHE A 319 -5.23 14.79 0.32
C PHE A 319 -5.61 15.87 -0.69
N LYS A 320 -5.05 15.79 -1.90
CA LYS A 320 -5.44 16.62 -3.04
C LYS A 320 -6.44 15.85 -3.91
N VAL A 321 -7.36 16.57 -4.54
CA VAL A 321 -8.37 16.00 -5.44
C VAL A 321 -8.14 16.54 -6.84
N PHE A 322 -7.99 15.63 -7.79
CA PHE A 322 -7.84 15.95 -9.20
C PHE A 322 -9.00 15.36 -10.00
N LYS A 323 -9.32 16.00 -11.12
CA LYS A 323 -10.32 15.52 -12.08
C LYS A 323 -9.64 15.41 -13.45
N LEU A 324 -9.93 14.32 -14.16
CA LEU A 324 -9.50 14.18 -15.54
C LEU A 324 -10.34 15.08 -16.45
N ASP A 325 -9.67 15.81 -17.32
CA ASP A 325 -10.27 16.69 -18.32
C ASP A 325 -9.42 16.68 -19.60
N SER A 326 -9.85 17.40 -20.64
CA SER A 326 -9.02 17.66 -21.81
C SER A 326 -7.76 18.45 -21.42
N SER A 327 -6.72 18.36 -22.26
CA SER A 327 -5.51 19.19 -22.12
C SER A 327 -5.89 20.67 -22.06
N ASN A 328 -5.14 21.44 -21.27
CA ASN A 328 -5.27 22.88 -21.18
C ASN A 328 -4.73 23.60 -22.42
N LEU A 329 -4.03 22.88 -23.30
CA LEU A 329 -3.52 23.39 -24.57
C LEU A 329 -4.48 23.08 -25.70
N ASN A 330 -4.75 24.08 -26.55
CA ASN A 330 -5.53 23.87 -27.76
C ASN A 330 -4.77 22.93 -28.71
N LYS A 331 -5.40 21.81 -29.07
CA LYS A 331 -4.87 20.94 -30.12
C LYS A 331 -5.13 21.59 -31.47
N TRP A 332 -4.10 21.67 -32.30
CA TRP A 332 -4.28 22.05 -33.70
C TRP A 332 -5.21 21.04 -34.39
N ASN A 333 -6.42 21.48 -34.69
CA ASN A 333 -7.43 20.71 -35.41
C ASN A 333 -8.19 21.66 -36.36
N PRO A 334 -7.60 21.96 -37.54
CA PRO A 334 -8.12 22.98 -38.42
C PRO A 334 -9.49 22.59 -38.99
N ASP A 335 -10.46 23.51 -38.90
CA ASP A 335 -11.64 23.42 -39.77
C ASP A 335 -11.27 23.99 -41.13
N TYR A 336 -11.14 23.12 -42.12
CA TYR A 336 -10.79 23.52 -43.49
C TYR A 336 -11.87 24.38 -44.16
N ASN A 337 -13.10 24.42 -43.62
CA ASN A 337 -14.16 25.29 -44.12
C ASN A 337 -14.12 26.70 -43.50
N ASP A 338 -13.39 26.89 -42.39
CA ASP A 338 -13.24 28.16 -41.69
C ASP A 338 -11.81 28.32 -41.13
N LEU A 339 -10.85 28.29 -42.05
CA LEU A 339 -9.42 28.29 -41.72
C LEU A 339 -8.98 29.63 -41.10
N GLU A 340 -9.56 30.74 -41.54
CA GLU A 340 -9.27 32.08 -41.03
C GLU A 340 -9.63 32.19 -39.56
N GLN A 341 -10.85 31.80 -39.18
CA GLN A 341 -11.25 31.83 -37.77
C GLN A 341 -10.48 30.80 -36.94
N THR A 342 -10.14 29.65 -37.52
CA THR A 342 -9.29 28.65 -36.83
C THR A 342 -7.89 29.21 -36.54
N LEU A 343 -7.29 29.94 -37.49
CA LEU A 343 -5.99 30.59 -37.30
C LEU A 343 -6.05 31.68 -36.23
N ILE A 344 -7.10 32.53 -36.25
CA ILE A 344 -7.32 33.56 -35.23
C ILE A 344 -7.47 32.91 -33.85
N ASN A 345 -8.28 31.85 -33.73
CA ASN A 345 -8.49 31.14 -32.48
C ASN A 345 -7.22 30.40 -32.00
N SER A 346 -6.34 30.00 -32.92
CA SER A 346 -5.04 29.40 -32.58
C SER A 346 -4.00 30.41 -32.08
N SER A 347 -4.28 31.71 -32.18
CA SER A 347 -3.42 32.73 -31.56
C SER A 347 -3.44 32.65 -30.02
N GLU A 348 -4.49 32.08 -29.43
CA GLU A 348 -4.52 31.70 -28.02
C GLU A 348 -4.32 30.19 -27.90
N ASN A 349 -3.14 29.76 -27.41
CA ASN A 349 -2.81 28.34 -27.24
C ASN A 349 -3.47 27.70 -26.01
N LEU A 350 -4.26 28.45 -25.23
CA LEU A 350 -4.90 28.00 -23.99
C LEU A 350 -6.41 27.80 -24.18
N VAL A 351 -6.92 26.72 -23.61
CA VAL A 351 -8.37 26.45 -23.58
C VAL A 351 -9.06 27.46 -22.66
N HIS A 352 -10.14 28.08 -23.14
CA HIS A 352 -10.92 29.05 -22.36
C HIS A 352 -11.52 28.41 -21.08
N GLY A 353 -11.49 29.15 -19.96
CA GLY A 353 -12.07 28.74 -18.68
C GLY A 353 -11.16 27.85 -17.81
N ARG A 354 -9.91 27.60 -18.25
CA ARG A 354 -8.88 26.94 -17.43
C ARG A 354 -8.21 27.93 -16.49
N THR A 355 -7.85 27.46 -15.30
CA THR A 355 -7.09 28.25 -14.33
C THR A 355 -5.58 28.09 -14.56
N GLU A 356 -4.78 29.03 -14.05
CA GLU A 356 -3.31 28.93 -14.10
C GLU A 356 -2.82 27.65 -13.40
N LEU A 357 -3.47 27.28 -12.29
CA LEU A 357 -3.18 26.05 -11.55
C LEU A 357 -3.43 24.78 -12.38
N ASP A 358 -4.46 24.76 -13.23
CA ASP A 358 -4.72 23.61 -14.12
C ASP A 358 -3.54 23.38 -15.07
N LEU A 359 -3.01 24.47 -15.64
CA LEU A 359 -1.85 24.43 -16.53
C LEU A 359 -0.59 23.99 -15.79
N ILE A 360 -0.37 24.53 -14.58
CA ILE A 360 0.77 24.14 -13.72
C ILE A 360 0.75 22.64 -13.42
N TYR A 361 -0.40 22.07 -13.04
CA TYR A 361 -0.49 20.64 -12.79
C TYR A 361 -0.31 19.79 -14.05
N GLU A 362 -0.79 20.24 -15.22
CA GLU A 362 -0.49 19.56 -16.49
C GLU A 362 1.01 19.59 -16.83
N ILE A 363 1.68 20.73 -16.60
CA ILE A 363 3.12 20.88 -16.77
C ILE A 363 3.87 19.91 -15.83
N MET A 364 3.49 19.88 -14.55
CA MET A 364 4.08 18.98 -13.56
C MET A 364 3.96 17.51 -14.01
N LEU A 365 2.78 17.09 -14.46
CA LEU A 365 2.55 15.74 -14.98
C LEU A 365 3.42 15.40 -16.20
N LYS A 366 3.46 16.29 -17.20
CA LYS A 366 4.25 16.08 -18.43
C LYS A 366 5.74 15.97 -18.16
N TYR A 367 6.21 16.64 -17.12
CA TYR A 367 7.62 16.62 -16.72
C TYR A 367 7.96 15.60 -15.63
N GLY A 368 7.00 14.77 -15.20
CA GLY A 368 7.23 13.74 -14.20
C GLY A 368 7.51 14.31 -12.80
N ILE A 369 6.99 15.49 -12.50
CA ILE A 369 7.12 16.16 -11.20
C ILE A 369 5.97 15.71 -10.30
N ASP A 370 6.30 15.37 -9.05
CA ASP A 370 5.33 14.87 -8.06
C ASP A 370 4.25 15.92 -7.75
N LEU A 371 2.98 15.49 -7.83
CA LEU A 371 1.79 16.31 -7.56
C LEU A 371 1.64 16.74 -6.11
N THR A 372 2.36 16.09 -5.20
CA THR A 372 2.35 16.41 -3.76
C THR A 372 3.24 17.59 -3.41
N LEU A 373 4.14 18.02 -4.31
CA LEU A 373 4.99 19.18 -4.08
C LEU A 373 4.17 20.45 -3.82
N ALA A 374 4.73 21.30 -2.95
CA ALA A 374 4.20 22.62 -2.69
C ALA A 374 4.37 23.50 -3.95
N ILE A 375 3.35 24.32 -4.20
CA ILE A 375 3.36 25.35 -5.24
C ILE A 375 3.36 26.68 -4.50
N GLU A 376 4.46 27.41 -4.58
CA GLU A 376 4.61 28.73 -3.98
C GLU A 376 4.40 29.80 -5.05
N GLU A 377 3.59 30.82 -4.75
CA GLU A 377 3.36 31.96 -5.63
C GLU A 377 4.21 33.15 -5.18
N PHE A 378 4.97 33.72 -6.10
CA PHE A 378 5.76 34.93 -5.92
C PHE A 378 5.23 36.02 -6.84
N GLU A 379 4.90 37.17 -6.28
CA GLU A 379 4.55 38.35 -7.06
C GLU A 379 5.80 39.23 -7.23
N LEU A 380 6.25 39.38 -8.47
CA LEU A 380 7.42 40.15 -8.85
C LEU A 380 7.04 41.13 -9.95
N LYS A 381 7.09 42.44 -9.66
CA LYS A 381 6.73 43.51 -10.61
C LYS A 381 5.34 43.34 -11.25
N ASN A 382 4.33 43.01 -10.43
CA ASN A 382 2.96 42.70 -10.86
C ASN A 382 2.87 41.52 -11.84
N LYS A 383 3.84 40.60 -11.78
CA LYS A 383 3.84 39.32 -12.49
C LYS A 383 3.91 38.18 -11.50
N LYS A 384 3.16 37.13 -11.77
CA LYS A 384 3.14 35.91 -10.97
C LYS A 384 4.19 34.93 -11.47
N ILE A 385 4.97 34.43 -10.53
CA ILE A 385 5.91 33.34 -10.73
C ILE A 385 5.58 32.24 -9.75
N TYR A 386 5.32 31.05 -10.28
CA TYR A 386 5.07 29.86 -9.49
C TYR A 386 6.37 29.07 -9.32
N SER A 387 6.69 28.68 -8.09
CA SER A 387 7.83 27.85 -7.74
C SER A 387 7.37 26.50 -7.22
N ILE A 388 7.90 25.42 -7.80
CA ILE A 388 7.59 24.04 -7.44
C ILE A 388 8.89 23.32 -7.07
N GLY A 389 8.86 22.59 -5.95
CA GLY A 389 10.01 21.82 -5.47
C GLY A 389 11.23 22.69 -5.17
N PHE A 390 11.04 23.78 -4.40
CA PHE A 390 12.10 24.71 -4.01
C PHE A 390 12.87 25.30 -5.19
N GLY A 391 12.16 25.73 -6.24
CA GLY A 391 12.78 26.35 -7.42
C GLY A 391 13.29 25.36 -8.46
N SER A 392 13.00 24.06 -8.29
CA SER A 392 13.29 23.05 -9.31
C SER A 392 12.52 23.31 -10.61
N LEU A 393 11.29 23.80 -10.49
CA LEU A 393 10.47 24.28 -11.61
C LEU A 393 9.94 25.68 -11.28
N LEU A 394 10.20 26.64 -12.16
CA LEU A 394 9.69 28.00 -12.11
C LEU A 394 8.80 28.25 -13.32
N ILE A 395 7.60 28.77 -13.12
CA ILE A 395 6.61 28.98 -14.19
C ILE A 395 6.13 30.44 -14.15
N CYS A 396 6.16 31.13 -15.28
CA CYS A 396 5.54 32.45 -15.45
C CYS A 396 4.58 32.42 -16.65
N LEU A 397 3.29 32.60 -16.36
CA LEU A 397 2.20 32.48 -17.35
C LEU A 397 1.61 33.83 -17.77
N ASP A 398 2.13 34.92 -17.22
CA ASP A 398 1.66 36.28 -17.51
C ASP A 398 2.02 36.75 -18.92
N ASN A 399 1.32 37.80 -19.37
CA ASN A 399 1.64 38.51 -20.60
C ASN A 399 2.66 39.65 -20.35
N ASN A 400 3.23 40.21 -21.43
CA ASN A 400 4.26 41.27 -21.39
C ASN A 400 5.48 40.90 -20.52
N ILE A 401 5.99 39.68 -20.68
CA ILE A 401 7.21 39.20 -20.02
C ILE A 401 8.42 39.88 -20.68
N THR A 402 9.23 40.57 -19.87
CA THR A 402 10.44 41.28 -20.29
C THR A 402 11.69 40.67 -19.66
N LYS A 403 12.87 41.09 -20.11
CA LYS A 403 14.17 40.66 -19.52
C LYS A 403 14.26 40.81 -18.01
N GLU A 404 13.52 41.76 -17.42
CA GLU A 404 13.53 41.99 -15.97
C GLU A 404 13.04 40.77 -15.17
N ILE A 405 12.07 40.04 -15.71
CA ILE A 405 11.53 38.81 -15.08
C ILE A 405 12.59 37.72 -15.03
N ALA A 406 13.45 37.62 -16.05
CA ALA A 406 14.58 36.68 -16.03
C ALA A 406 15.54 36.96 -14.86
N THR A 407 15.84 38.24 -14.61
CA THR A 407 16.70 38.65 -13.49
C THR A 407 16.10 38.29 -12.14
N GLU A 408 14.79 38.48 -11.96
CA GLU A 408 14.10 38.10 -10.71
C GLU A 408 14.04 36.57 -10.53
N ILE A 409 13.82 35.81 -11.60
CA ILE A 409 13.88 34.35 -11.60
C ILE A 409 15.27 33.85 -11.18
N ILE A 410 16.34 34.52 -11.62
CA ILE A 410 17.72 34.18 -11.22
C ILE A 410 17.92 34.43 -9.73
N LYS A 411 17.49 35.59 -9.20
CA LYS A 411 17.56 35.86 -7.75
C LYS A 411 16.79 34.83 -6.94
N LEU A 412 15.61 34.44 -7.42
CA LEU A 412 14.78 33.42 -6.76
C LEU A 412 15.48 32.05 -6.78
N LYS A 413 16.06 31.66 -7.91
CA LYS A 413 16.88 30.45 -8.03
C LYS A 413 18.05 30.48 -7.06
N GLU A 414 18.81 31.57 -6.98
CA GLU A 414 19.94 31.71 -6.05
C GLU A 414 19.49 31.56 -4.60
N LYS A 415 18.38 32.21 -4.24
CA LYS A 415 17.79 32.13 -2.90
C LYS A 415 17.37 30.70 -2.53
N LEU A 416 16.76 29.97 -3.46
CA LEU A 416 16.24 28.61 -3.21
C LEU A 416 17.30 27.53 -3.39
N SER A 417 18.38 27.81 -4.13
CA SER A 417 19.53 26.94 -4.37
C SER A 417 19.15 25.48 -4.76
N PRO A 418 18.31 25.26 -5.78
CA PRO A 418 17.96 23.91 -6.23
C PRO A 418 19.13 23.24 -6.97
N GLU A 419 19.16 21.92 -6.99
CA GLU A 419 20.16 21.14 -7.76
C GLU A 419 20.03 21.38 -9.27
N THR A 420 18.79 21.46 -9.76
CA THR A 420 18.47 21.76 -11.16
C THR A 420 17.30 22.73 -11.23
N THR A 421 17.23 23.55 -12.28
CA THR A 421 16.13 24.51 -12.48
C THR A 421 15.64 24.44 -13.90
N ARG A 422 14.33 24.22 -14.03
CA ARG A 422 13.57 24.37 -15.27
C ARG A 422 12.71 25.61 -15.20
N VAL A 423 12.68 26.38 -16.27
CA VAL A 423 11.84 27.58 -16.37
C VAL A 423 10.88 27.44 -17.54
N VAL A 424 9.59 27.61 -17.26
CA VAL A 424 8.51 27.53 -18.24
C VAL A 424 7.83 28.89 -18.38
N PHE A 425 7.70 29.36 -19.61
CA PHE A 425 6.98 30.59 -19.94
C PHE A 425 5.81 30.31 -20.88
N LYS A 426 4.77 31.13 -20.81
CA LYS A 426 3.74 31.19 -21.85
C LYS A 426 4.35 31.75 -23.14
N ASP A 427 4.20 31.03 -24.27
CA ASP A 427 4.89 31.38 -25.52
C ASP A 427 4.45 32.75 -26.08
N ASN A 428 3.16 33.04 -26.04
CA ASN A 428 2.62 34.35 -26.46
C ASN A 428 2.64 35.38 -25.32
N GLY A 429 3.32 35.07 -24.20
CA GLY A 429 3.43 35.94 -23.04
C GLY A 429 4.56 36.96 -23.13
N PHE A 430 5.53 36.80 -24.04
CA PHE A 430 6.66 37.72 -24.16
C PHE A 430 6.26 39.08 -24.74
N ALA A 431 6.91 40.15 -24.27
CA ALA A 431 6.67 41.50 -24.79
C ALA A 431 7.15 41.66 -26.25
N SER A 432 8.19 40.92 -26.64
CA SER A 432 8.70 40.85 -28.02
C SER A 432 9.53 39.58 -28.25
N ASP A 433 9.76 39.20 -29.53
CA ASP A 433 10.69 38.11 -29.88
C ASP A 433 12.13 38.40 -29.43
N SER A 434 12.50 39.68 -29.38
CA SER A 434 13.78 40.14 -28.83
C SER A 434 13.85 39.84 -27.33
N ASP A 435 12.79 40.15 -26.57
CA ASP A 435 12.70 39.82 -25.14
C ASP A 435 12.81 38.32 -24.90
N LYS A 436 12.10 37.49 -25.67
CA LYS A 436 12.17 36.03 -25.59
C LYS A 436 13.62 35.53 -25.75
N THR A 437 14.32 36.02 -26.77
CA THR A 437 15.72 35.65 -27.03
C THR A 437 16.65 36.13 -25.91
N ASN A 438 16.48 37.38 -25.48
CA ASN A 438 17.28 37.97 -24.40
C ASN A 438 17.09 37.24 -23.07
N ILE A 439 15.86 36.86 -22.73
CA ILE A 439 15.51 36.08 -21.53
C ILE A 439 16.21 34.72 -21.58
N LYS A 440 16.09 34.01 -22.72
CA LYS A 440 16.72 32.69 -22.89
C LYS A 440 18.23 32.74 -22.68
N GLU A 441 18.92 33.70 -23.30
CA GLU A 441 20.37 33.87 -23.13
C GLU A 441 20.75 34.30 -21.70
N THR A 442 19.94 35.16 -21.08
CA THR A 442 20.16 35.60 -19.69
C THR A 442 20.06 34.41 -18.72
N LEU A 443 19.03 33.57 -18.87
CA LEU A 443 18.85 32.36 -18.06
C LEU A 443 19.98 31.36 -18.28
N LYS A 444 20.35 31.12 -19.55
CA LYS A 444 21.44 30.21 -19.91
C LYS A 444 22.78 30.63 -19.32
N THR A 445 23.10 31.92 -19.35
CA THR A 445 24.34 32.48 -18.76
C THR A 445 24.39 32.27 -17.23
N ASN A 446 23.23 32.10 -16.58
CA ASN A 446 23.09 31.87 -15.14
C ASN A 446 22.79 30.41 -14.81
N ASN A 447 23.29 29.46 -15.62
CA ASN A 447 23.16 28.02 -15.43
C ASN A 447 21.70 27.53 -15.36
N VAL A 448 20.80 28.14 -16.13
CA VAL A 448 19.44 27.63 -16.37
C VAL A 448 19.36 27.21 -17.83
N ASN A 449 19.66 25.93 -18.08
CA ASN A 449 19.72 25.40 -19.44
C ASN A 449 18.36 24.91 -19.96
N GLU A 450 17.41 24.65 -19.07
CA GLU A 450 16.07 24.16 -19.40
C GLU A 450 15.07 25.31 -19.46
N PHE A 451 15.10 26.06 -20.56
CA PHE A 451 14.11 27.08 -20.91
C PHE A 451 13.08 26.47 -21.85
N ILE A 452 11.81 26.51 -21.45
CA ILE A 452 10.69 25.96 -22.23
C ILE A 452 9.60 27.01 -22.39
N THR A 453 8.96 27.00 -23.56
CA THR A 453 7.75 27.78 -23.81
C THR A 453 6.59 26.84 -24.15
N ILE A 454 5.38 27.23 -23.74
CA ILE A 454 4.14 26.45 -23.92
C ILE A 454 3.01 27.28 -24.52
#